data_AF-A0A4Q6GAT0-F1
#
_entry.id   AF-A0A4Q6GAT0-F1
#
_cell.length_a   1.000
_cell.length_b   1.000
_cell.length_c   1.000
_cell.angle_alpha   90.00
_cell.angle_beta   90.00
_cell.angle_gamma   90.00
#
_symmetry.space_group_name_H-M   'P 1'
#
loop_
_entity.id
_entity.type
_entity.pdbx_description
1 polymer ?
#
loop_
_entity_poly.entity_id
_entity_poly.type
_entity_poly.pdbx_seq_one_letter_code
_entity_poly.pdbx_strand_id
1 'polypeptide(L)'
;MTRTRVITALVMAPVAIAAILLLPTPWLVALVALVFLMGMWEWFKLAEIDDTLSRTILLLANLLLMVLLVWASARSLVLFQIVALVGACWWLLALLWLRFFDFASDHQTYARVFKLAAGTLAILPAWCALGLIHAGQDNGHRW
;
A
#
# COMPACT_ATOMS: atom_id res chain seq x y z
N MET A 1 -16.71 -25.47 -3.91
CA MET A 1 -15.98 -24.33 -3.30
C MET A 1 -14.51 -24.22 -3.76
N THR A 2 -13.82 -25.29 -4.15
CA THR A 2 -12.41 -25.23 -4.62
C THR A 2 -12.26 -24.70 -6.06
N ARG A 3 -13.16 -25.09 -6.97
CA ARG A 3 -13.11 -24.70 -8.40
C ARG A 3 -13.05 -23.18 -8.60
N THR A 4 -13.92 -22.41 -7.94
CA THR A 4 -13.94 -20.94 -8.05
C THR A 4 -12.63 -20.31 -7.56
N ARG A 5 -12.11 -20.76 -6.40
CA ARG A 5 -10.84 -20.26 -5.84
C ARG A 5 -9.66 -20.53 -6.78
N VAL A 6 -9.59 -21.74 -7.36
CA VAL A 6 -8.54 -22.12 -8.30
C VAL A 6 -8.62 -21.29 -9.58
N ILE A 7 -9.81 -21.13 -10.16
CA ILE A 7 -10.00 -20.32 -11.38
C ILE A 7 -9.62 -18.86 -11.12
N THR A 8 -10.08 -18.27 -10.01
CA THR A 8 -9.72 -16.88 -9.66
C THR A 8 -8.22 -16.71 -9.50
N ALA A 9 -7.54 -17.61 -8.79
CA ALA A 9 -6.08 -17.53 -8.65
C ALA A 9 -5.35 -17.68 -9.99
N LEU A 10 -5.80 -18.61 -10.83
CA LEU A 10 -5.21 -18.87 -12.15
C LEU A 10 -5.43 -17.74 -13.14
N VAL A 11 -6.45 -16.90 -12.95
CA VAL A 11 -6.68 -15.69 -13.76
C VAL A 11 -5.95 -14.47 -13.15
N MET A 12 -6.03 -14.27 -11.84
CA MET A 12 -5.43 -13.12 -11.17
C MET A 12 -3.91 -13.11 -11.28
N ALA A 13 -3.25 -14.25 -11.13
CA ALA A 13 -1.80 -14.36 -11.21
C ALA A 13 -1.24 -13.89 -12.57
N PRO A 14 -1.67 -14.43 -13.73
CA PRO A 14 -1.17 -13.97 -15.02
C PRO A 14 -1.59 -12.53 -15.33
N VAL A 15 -2.76 -12.07 -14.86
CA VAL A 15 -3.16 -10.66 -15.03
C VAL A 15 -2.22 -9.73 -14.27
N ALA A 16 -1.87 -10.05 -13.03
CA ALA A 16 -0.92 -9.26 -12.24
C ALA A 16 0.49 -9.26 -12.87
N ILE A 17 0.97 -10.43 -13.32
CA ILE A 17 2.26 -10.54 -14.01
C ILE A 17 2.26 -9.75 -15.31
N ALA A 18 1.21 -9.86 -16.12
CA ALA A 18 1.06 -9.11 -17.37
C ALA A 18 1.01 -7.60 -17.10
N ALA A 19 0.32 -7.16 -16.05
CA ALA A 19 0.31 -5.76 -15.67
C ALA A 19 1.72 -5.26 -15.34
N ILE A 20 2.50 -6.01 -14.55
CA ILE A 20 3.87 -5.62 -14.19
C ILE A 20 4.79 -5.61 -15.42
N LEU A 21 4.70 -6.60 -16.30
CA LEU A 21 5.62 -6.72 -17.43
C LEU A 21 5.28 -5.80 -18.61
N LEU A 22 3.99 -5.50 -18.83
CA LEU A 22 3.51 -4.86 -20.06
C LEU A 22 3.03 -3.43 -19.86
N LEU A 23 2.59 -3.03 -18.66
CA LEU A 23 2.19 -1.63 -18.46
C LEU A 23 3.43 -0.75 -18.29
N PRO A 24 3.45 0.43 -18.93
CA PRO A 24 4.43 1.44 -18.60
C PRO A 24 4.18 1.95 -17.16
N THR A 25 5.25 2.40 -16.51
CA THR A 25 5.28 2.79 -15.10
C THR A 25 4.11 3.67 -14.65
N PRO A 26 3.70 4.75 -15.35
CA PRO A 26 2.63 5.63 -14.86
C PRO A 26 1.29 4.90 -14.73
N TRP A 27 0.98 4.02 -15.69
CA TRP A 27 -0.26 3.25 -15.71
C TRP A 27 -0.23 2.14 -14.65
N LEU A 28 0.91 1.47 -14.47
CA LEU A 28 1.07 0.46 -13.42
C LEU A 28 0.90 1.08 -12.02
N VAL A 29 1.60 2.18 -11.76
CA VAL A 29 1.56 2.90 -10.47
C VAL A 29 0.14 3.37 -10.17
N ALA A 30 -0.59 3.89 -11.16
CA ALA A 30 -2.01 4.26 -10.99
C ALA A 30 -2.91 3.04 -10.70
N LEU A 31 -2.73 1.94 -11.43
CA LEU A 31 -3.51 0.71 -11.23
C LEU A 31 -3.27 0.13 -9.82
N VAL A 32 -2.02 0.03 -9.39
CA VAL A 32 -1.68 -0.47 -8.06
C VAL A 32 -2.20 0.48 -6.97
N ALA A 33 -2.17 1.80 -7.19
CA ALA A 33 -2.77 2.75 -6.25
C ALA A 33 -4.26 2.46 -6.03
N LEU A 34 -5.02 2.20 -7.11
CA LEU A 34 -6.45 1.84 -7.00
C LEU A 34 -6.65 0.55 -6.20
N VAL A 35 -5.87 -0.49 -6.50
CA VAL A 35 -5.94 -1.78 -5.78
C VAL A 35 -5.63 -1.59 -4.28
N PHE A 36 -4.60 -0.80 -3.97
CA PHE A 36 -4.21 -0.52 -2.60
C PHE A 36 -5.25 0.33 -1.86
N LEU A 37 -5.84 1.33 -2.51
CA LEU A 37 -6.91 2.13 -1.90
C LEU A 37 -8.17 1.30 -1.64
N MET A 38 -8.51 0.33 -2.51
CA MET A 38 -9.57 -0.64 -2.22
C MET A 38 -9.24 -1.50 -1.00
N GLY A 39 -8.00 -1.97 -0.86
CA GLY A 39 -7.54 -2.67 0.35
C GLY A 39 -7.59 -1.78 1.60
N MET A 40 -7.21 -0.51 1.48
CA MET A 40 -7.24 0.47 2.57
C MET A 40 -8.67 0.71 3.05
N TRP A 41 -9.65 0.73 2.14
CA TRP A 41 -11.06 0.89 2.50
C TRP A 41 -11.51 -0.22 3.46
N GLU A 42 -11.18 -1.48 3.16
CA GLU A 42 -11.47 -2.62 4.03
C GLU A 42 -10.66 -2.55 5.34
N TRP A 43 -9.41 -2.08 5.28
CA TRP A 43 -8.59 -1.86 6.47
C TRP A 43 -9.22 -0.87 7.46
N PHE A 44 -9.82 0.23 6.98
CA PHE A 44 -10.50 1.18 7.87
C PHE A 44 -11.68 0.58 8.62
N LYS A 45 -12.38 -0.39 8.01
CA LYS A 45 -13.43 -1.14 8.70
C LYS A 45 -12.85 -2.00 9.82
N LEU A 46 -11.69 -2.63 9.61
CA LEU A 46 -10.97 -3.38 10.66
C LEU A 46 -10.41 -2.46 11.76
N ALA A 47 -10.16 -1.20 11.45
CA ALA A 47 -9.76 -0.16 12.40
C ALA A 47 -10.95 0.47 13.16
N GLU A 48 -12.16 -0.11 13.07
CA GLU A 48 -13.38 0.36 13.74
C GLU A 48 -13.80 1.78 13.30
N ILE A 49 -13.51 2.13 12.05
CA ILE A 49 -14.06 3.33 11.41
C ILE A 49 -15.31 2.90 10.64
N ASP A 50 -16.46 2.92 11.29
CA ASP A 50 -17.72 2.50 10.66
C ASP A 50 -18.36 3.59 9.78
N ASP A 51 -18.14 4.86 10.12
CA ASP A 51 -18.69 5.99 9.39
C ASP A 51 -18.11 6.10 7.97
N THR A 52 -18.98 6.06 6.97
CA THR A 52 -18.60 6.09 5.55
C THR A 52 -17.96 7.41 5.15
N LEU A 53 -18.39 8.52 5.75
CA LEU A 53 -17.80 9.85 5.49
C LEU A 53 -16.35 9.89 5.99
N SER A 54 -16.12 9.47 7.23
CA SER A 54 -14.78 9.38 7.84
C SER A 54 -13.83 8.48 7.04
N ARG A 55 -14.29 7.29 6.60
CA ARG A 55 -13.49 6.41 5.73
C ARG A 55 -13.14 7.08 4.40
N THR A 56 -14.10 7.79 3.81
CA THR A 56 -13.89 8.49 2.54
C THR A 56 -12.86 9.61 2.70
N ILE A 57 -12.95 10.40 3.78
CA ILE A 57 -11.96 11.45 4.07
C ILE A 57 -10.56 10.85 4.27
N LEU A 58 -10.43 9.78 5.05
CA LEU A 58 -9.15 9.11 5.26
C LEU A 58 -8.57 8.48 3.97
N LEU A 59 -9.44 7.95 3.11
CA LEU A 59 -9.05 7.41 1.81
C LEU A 59 -8.57 8.53 0.88
N LEU A 60 -9.31 9.65 0.83
CA LEU A 60 -8.92 10.83 0.06
C LEU A 60 -7.63 11.46 0.58
N ALA A 61 -7.39 11.46 1.90
CA ALA A 61 -6.13 11.92 2.47
C ALA A 61 -4.96 11.05 2.01
N ASN A 62 -5.12 9.72 1.99
CA ASN A 62 -4.11 8.81 1.46
C ASN A 62 -3.89 8.98 -0.04
N LEU A 63 -4.96 9.13 -0.82
CA LEU A 63 -4.88 9.44 -2.24
C LEU A 63 -4.13 10.76 -2.49
N LEU A 64 -4.44 11.81 -1.70
CA LEU A 64 -3.75 13.09 -1.78
C LEU A 64 -2.26 12.93 -1.50
N LEU A 65 -1.88 12.15 -0.47
CA LEU A 65 -0.47 11.83 -0.20
C LEU A 65 0.19 11.13 -1.39
N MET A 66 -0.46 10.16 -2.01
CA MET A 66 0.04 9.48 -3.22
C MET A 66 0.28 10.46 -4.37
N VAL A 67 -0.68 11.35 -4.62
CA VAL A 67 -0.59 12.38 -5.67
C VAL A 67 0.54 13.37 -5.37
N LEU A 68 0.63 13.86 -4.14
CA LEU A 68 1.68 14.78 -3.71
C LEU A 68 3.07 14.14 -3.82
N LEU A 69 3.20 12.86 -3.49
CA LEU A 69 4.46 12.12 -3.64
C LEU A 69 4.89 12.03 -5.10
N VAL A 70 3.97 11.68 -6.01
CA VAL A 70 4.26 11.64 -7.45
C VAL A 70 4.67 13.02 -7.96
N TRP A 71 3.94 14.05 -7.58
CA TRP A 71 4.22 15.42 -8.00
C TRP A 71 5.57 15.93 -7.48
N ALA A 72 5.87 15.70 -6.20
CA ALA A 72 7.15 16.06 -5.59
C ALA A 72 8.33 15.23 -6.18
N SER A 73 8.06 14.04 -6.68
CA SER A 73 9.06 13.15 -7.30
C SER A 73 9.20 13.33 -8.80
N ALA A 74 8.53 14.32 -9.41
CA ALA A 74 8.54 14.53 -10.86
C ALA A 74 9.95 14.75 -11.44
N ARG A 75 10.89 15.29 -10.65
CA ARG A 75 12.27 15.55 -11.07
C ARG A 75 13.26 14.47 -10.61
N SER A 76 12.96 13.77 -9.53
CA SER A 76 13.86 12.82 -8.88
C SER A 76 13.06 11.82 -8.03
N LEU A 77 13.45 10.54 -8.07
CA LEU A 77 12.83 9.46 -7.31
C LEU A 77 13.34 9.35 -5.85
N VAL A 78 14.17 10.29 -5.39
CA VAL A 78 14.73 10.28 -4.02
C VAL A 78 13.63 10.25 -2.95
N LEU A 79 12.52 10.97 -3.14
CA LEU A 79 11.40 10.89 -2.20
C LEU A 79 10.80 9.48 -2.13
N PHE A 80 10.62 8.81 -3.28
CA PHE A 80 10.14 7.42 -3.31
C PHE A 80 11.11 6.48 -2.59
N GLN A 81 12.43 6.71 -2.73
CA GLN A 81 13.44 5.94 -1.99
C GLN A 81 13.33 6.13 -0.48
N ILE A 82 13.21 7.38 -0.01
CA ILE A 82 13.08 7.68 1.42
C ILE A 82 11.81 7.04 1.99
N VAL A 83 10.67 7.20 1.31
CA VAL A 83 9.39 6.62 1.76
C VAL A 83 9.46 5.09 1.76
N ALA A 84 10.08 4.47 0.75
CA ALA A 84 10.30 3.03 0.71
C ALA A 84 11.19 2.54 1.88
N LEU A 85 12.26 3.27 2.22
CA LEU A 85 13.12 2.96 3.36
C LEU A 85 12.37 3.06 4.70
N VAL A 86 11.53 4.08 4.86
CA VAL A 86 10.64 4.19 6.02
C VAL A 86 9.72 2.97 6.11
N GLY A 87 9.20 2.50 4.98
CA GLY A 87 8.42 1.26 4.91
C GLY A 87 9.19 0.02 5.32
N ALA A 88 10.43 -0.12 4.84
CA ALA A 88 11.29 -1.24 5.25
C ALA A 88 11.51 -1.25 6.77
N CYS A 89 11.80 -0.09 7.37
CA CYS A 89 11.89 0.06 8.82
C CYS A 89 10.55 -0.28 9.51
N TRP A 90 9.43 0.17 8.96
CA TRP A 90 8.10 -0.14 9.48
C TRP A 90 7.80 -1.65 9.48
N TRP A 91 8.14 -2.37 8.41
CA TRP A 91 7.96 -3.82 8.35
C TRP A 91 8.79 -4.55 9.42
N LEU A 92 10.01 -4.10 9.70
CA LEU A 92 10.81 -4.64 10.81
C LEU A 92 10.16 -4.37 12.18
N LEU A 93 9.61 -3.16 12.37
CA LEU A 93 8.86 -2.82 13.57
C LEU A 93 7.58 -3.65 13.69
N ALA A 94 6.86 -3.91 12.60
CA ALA A 94 5.67 -4.74 12.59
C ALA A 94 5.99 -6.20 12.98
N LEU A 95 7.12 -6.74 12.52
CA LEU A 95 7.60 -8.06 12.95
C LEU A 95 7.93 -8.09 14.45
N LEU A 96 8.54 -7.04 14.98
CA LEU A 96 8.78 -6.90 16.42
C LEU A 96 7.46 -6.82 17.20
N TRP A 97 6.48 -6.11 16.66
CA TRP A 97 5.16 -5.96 17.28
C TRP A 97 4.41 -7.30 17.35
N LEU A 98 4.55 -8.19 16.36
CA LEU A 98 4.01 -9.56 16.46
C LEU A 98 4.58 -10.35 17.63
N ARG A 99 5.82 -10.06 18.07
CA ARG A 99 6.41 -10.66 19.28
C ARG A 99 5.85 -10.05 20.58
N PHE A 100 5.43 -8.80 20.55
CA PHE A 100 4.90 -8.06 21.70
C PHE A 100 3.46 -7.59 21.43
N PHE A 101 2.55 -8.55 21.22
CA PHE A 101 1.17 -8.30 20.81
C PHE A 101 0.34 -7.52 21.85
N ASP A 102 0.75 -7.48 23.12
CA ASP A 102 0.09 -6.68 24.15
C ASP A 102 0.25 -5.17 23.93
N PHE A 103 1.31 -4.75 23.24
CA PHE A 103 1.57 -3.35 22.93
C PHE A 103 0.46 -2.82 22.00
N ALA A 104 -0.31 -1.83 22.46
CA ALA A 104 -1.48 -1.26 21.79
C ALA A 104 -2.71 -2.20 21.60
N SER A 105 -2.85 -3.22 22.46
CA SER A 105 -4.08 -3.99 22.62
C SER A 105 -5.20 -3.25 23.38
N ASP A 106 -4.84 -2.22 24.15
CA ASP A 106 -5.76 -1.43 24.95
C ASP A 106 -6.68 -0.61 24.03
N HIS A 107 -7.99 -0.86 24.10
CA HIS A 107 -9.02 -0.24 23.24
C HIS A 107 -9.24 1.25 23.54
N GLN A 108 -8.47 1.83 24.46
CA GLN A 108 -8.44 3.26 24.68
C GLN A 108 -7.86 3.99 23.46
N THR A 109 -8.54 5.06 23.06
CA THR A 109 -8.40 6.00 21.92
C THR A 109 -7.15 5.92 21.02
N TYR A 110 -5.97 5.66 21.57
CA TYR A 110 -4.70 5.55 20.84
C TYR A 110 -4.59 4.31 19.96
N ALA A 111 -5.20 3.17 20.31
CA ALA A 111 -5.10 1.94 19.49
C ALA A 111 -5.65 2.13 18.07
N ARG A 112 -6.72 2.91 17.91
CA ARG A 112 -7.29 3.27 16.61
C ARG A 112 -6.30 4.05 15.75
N VAL A 113 -5.61 5.03 16.33
CA VAL A 113 -4.60 5.83 15.63
C VAL A 113 -3.45 4.94 15.16
N PHE A 114 -2.99 4.00 15.99
CA PHE A 114 -1.96 3.04 15.61
C PHE A 114 -2.42 2.11 14.47
N LYS A 115 -3.67 1.61 14.49
CA LYS A 115 -4.23 0.80 13.39
C LYS A 115 -4.29 1.60 12.08
N LEU A 116 -4.69 2.87 12.12
CA LEU A 116 -4.72 3.75 10.95
C LEU A 116 -3.31 4.05 10.41
N ALA A 117 -2.37 4.38 11.29
CA ALA A 117 -0.98 4.61 10.94
C ALA A 117 -0.35 3.35 10.31
N ALA A 118 -0.65 2.17 10.86
CA ALA A 118 -0.19 0.89 10.34
C ALA A 118 -0.66 0.63 8.91
N GLY A 119 -1.93 0.93 8.59
CA GLY A 119 -2.46 0.82 7.23
C GLY A 119 -1.73 1.75 6.26
N THR A 120 -1.59 3.02 6.62
CA THR A 120 -0.88 4.02 5.81
C THR A 120 0.59 3.65 5.58
N LEU A 121 1.31 3.23 6.63
CA LEU A 121 2.72 2.84 6.56
C LEU A 121 2.95 1.47 5.89
N ALA A 122 1.93 0.62 5.80
CA ALA A 122 2.01 -0.60 5.00
C ALA A 122 1.82 -0.29 3.50
N ILE A 123 0.90 0.62 3.16
CA ILE A 123 0.46 0.85 1.79
C ILE A 123 1.34 1.86 1.04
N LEU A 124 1.56 3.06 1.59
CA LEU A 124 2.29 4.12 0.87
C LEU A 124 3.73 3.69 0.54
N PRO A 125 4.52 3.14 1.47
CA PRO A 125 5.88 2.71 1.17
C PRO A 125 5.96 1.55 0.19
N ALA A 126 5.04 0.58 0.27
CA ALA A 126 5.00 -0.54 -0.68
C ALA A 126 4.73 -0.04 -2.11
N TRP A 127 3.82 0.94 -2.24
CA TRP A 127 3.51 1.55 -3.52
C TRP A 127 4.69 2.38 -4.09
N CYS A 128 5.36 3.17 -3.25
CA CYS A 128 6.57 3.91 -3.63
C CYS A 128 7.71 2.95 -4.03
N ALA A 129 7.90 1.85 -3.30
CA ALA A 129 8.90 0.85 -3.62
C ALA A 129 8.64 0.20 -4.98
N LEU A 130 7.39 -0.15 -5.28
CA LEU A 130 7.00 -0.68 -6.60
C LEU A 130 7.31 0.33 -7.71
N GLY A 131 6.89 1.59 -7.54
CA GLY A 131 7.17 2.65 -8.51
C GLY A 131 8.67 2.87 -8.71
N LEU A 132 9.46 2.81 -7.63
CA LEU A 132 10.91 2.95 -7.67
C LEU A 132 11.58 1.83 -8.46
N ILE A 133 11.22 0.56 -8.18
CA ILE A 133 11.81 -0.61 -8.85
C ILE A 133 11.46 -0.59 -10.34
N HIS A 134 10.19 -0.34 -10.66
CA HIS A 134 9.71 -0.35 -12.04
C HIS A 134 10.26 0.81 -12.89
N ALA A 135 10.49 1.98 -12.28
CA ALA A 135 11.01 3.16 -12.98
C ALA A 135 12.54 3.28 -12.98
N GLY A 136 13.21 2.68 -12.00
CA GLY A 136 14.60 3.01 -11.67
C GLY A 136 15.66 2.36 -12.55
N GLN A 137 15.31 1.37 -13.38
CA GLN A 137 16.25 0.67 -14.25
C GLN A 137 15.64 0.42 -15.64
N ASP A 138 16.48 0.36 -16.68
CA ASP A 138 16.06 0.12 -18.08
C ASP A 138 15.23 -1.17 -18.25
N ASN A 139 15.37 -2.13 -17.33
CA ASN A 139 14.57 -3.36 -17.27
C ASN A 139 13.86 -3.57 -15.91
N GLY A 140 13.52 -2.49 -15.20
CA GLY A 140 12.90 -2.56 -13.86
C GLY A 140 11.59 -3.35 -13.80
N HIS A 141 10.86 -3.44 -14.92
CA HIS A 141 9.66 -4.30 -15.05
C HIS A 141 9.95 -5.80 -14.93
N ARG A 142 11.20 -6.25 -15.14
CA ARG A 142 11.60 -7.67 -15.15
C ARG A 142 12.13 -8.20 -13.82
N TRP A 143 12.23 -7.35 -12.80
CA TRP A 143 12.82 -7.65 -11.49
C TRP A 143 11.90 -7.25 -10.35
#